data_AF-A0A8F0MPU9-F1
#
_entry.id   AF-A0A8F0MPU9-F1
#
_cell.length_a   1.000
_cell.length_b   1.000
_cell.length_c   1.000
_cell.angle_alpha   90.00
_cell.angle_beta   90.00
_cell.angle_gamma   90.00
#
_symmetry.space_group_name_H-M   'P 1'
#
loop_
_entity.id
_entity.type
_entity.pdbx_description
1 polymer ?
#
loop_
_entity_poly.entity_id
_entity_poly.type
_entity_poly.pdbx_seq_one_letter_code
_entity_poly.pdbx_strand_id
1 'polypeptide(L)'
;LPDVRDGLKPVHRRILYAMNDLGMTSDKPYKKSARIVGEVIGKYHPHGDSAVYESMVRMAQDFNYRYMLVDGHGNFGSVDGDSAAAMRYTEARMSKISMEILRDITKDTIDYQDNYDGSEREPVVMPSRFPNLLVNGAAGIAVGMATNIPPHQLGEIIDGVLAVSENPDITIPELMEVIPGPDFPTAGQILGRSGIRKAYESGRGSITIRAKAEIEQTSSGKERI
;
A
#
# COMPACT_ATOMS: atom_id res chain seq x y z
N LEU A 1 5.26 11.72 -4.42
CA LEU A 1 4.08 11.61 -3.51
C LEU A 1 3.07 10.65 -4.16
N PRO A 2 2.12 10.05 -3.43
CA PRO A 2 1.07 9.23 -4.03
C PRO A 2 0.08 10.09 -4.82
N ASP A 3 -0.59 9.53 -5.83
CA ASP A 3 -1.76 10.14 -6.45
C ASP A 3 -3.00 9.89 -5.54
N VAL A 4 -3.90 10.86 -5.46
CA VAL A 4 -5.09 10.76 -4.58
C VAL A 4 -6.07 9.68 -5.05
N ARG A 5 -6.10 9.39 -6.36
CA ARG A 5 -7.08 8.50 -7.00
C ARG A 5 -6.75 7.03 -6.82
N ASP A 6 -5.48 6.66 -6.97
CA ASP A 6 -5.02 5.26 -6.87
C ASP A 6 -4.13 4.98 -5.67
N GLY A 7 -3.68 6.01 -4.93
CA GLY A 7 -2.79 5.85 -3.79
C GLY A 7 -1.35 5.45 -4.13
N LEU A 8 -0.98 5.40 -5.42
CA LEU A 8 0.32 4.91 -5.87
C LEU A 8 1.27 6.05 -6.17
N LYS A 9 2.54 5.88 -5.79
CA LYS A 9 3.66 6.65 -6.38
C LYS A 9 4.04 6.04 -7.74
N PRO A 10 4.74 6.76 -8.63
CA PRO A 10 5.09 6.28 -9.96
C PRO A 10 5.75 4.88 -9.97
N VAL A 11 6.72 4.61 -9.08
CA VAL A 11 7.39 3.30 -9.03
C VAL A 11 6.41 2.14 -8.74
N HIS A 12 5.46 2.32 -7.82
CA HIS A 12 4.48 1.28 -7.48
C HIS A 12 3.52 1.02 -8.64
N ARG A 13 3.04 2.11 -9.30
CA ARG A 13 2.18 2.02 -10.49
C ARG A 13 2.86 1.25 -11.61
N ARG A 14 4.11 1.59 -11.90
CA ARG A 14 4.92 0.94 -12.95
C ARG A 14 5.21 -0.53 -12.64
N ILE A 15 5.44 -0.89 -11.38
CA ILE A 15 5.59 -2.29 -10.96
C ILE A 15 4.32 -3.08 -11.26
N LEU A 16 3.16 -2.63 -10.78
CA LEU A 16 1.89 -3.34 -11.01
C LEU A 16 1.52 -3.39 -12.49
N TYR A 17 1.78 -2.32 -13.24
CA TYR A 17 1.56 -2.28 -14.69
C TYR A 17 2.45 -3.28 -15.43
N ALA A 18 3.77 -3.30 -15.16
CA ALA A 18 4.67 -4.27 -15.77
C ALA A 18 4.33 -5.72 -15.40
N MET A 19 3.91 -5.97 -14.15
CA MET A 19 3.45 -7.30 -13.74
C MET A 19 2.19 -7.73 -14.51
N ASN A 20 1.27 -6.80 -14.77
CA ASN A 20 0.10 -7.05 -15.60
C ASN A 20 0.48 -7.34 -17.06
N ASP A 21 1.36 -6.56 -17.66
CA ASP A 21 1.82 -6.75 -19.04
C ASP A 21 2.54 -8.10 -19.23
N LEU A 22 3.29 -8.54 -18.21
CA LEU A 22 3.94 -9.85 -18.18
C LEU A 22 2.98 -11.01 -17.86
N GLY A 23 1.69 -10.73 -17.64
CA GLY A 23 0.67 -11.73 -17.30
C GLY A 23 0.88 -12.39 -15.93
N MET A 24 1.47 -11.67 -14.97
CA MET A 24 1.76 -12.18 -13.62
C MET A 24 0.56 -12.00 -12.68
N THR A 25 -0.61 -12.43 -13.15
CA THR A 25 -1.86 -12.38 -12.38
C THR A 25 -1.84 -13.38 -11.22
N SER A 26 -2.70 -13.16 -10.23
CA SER A 26 -2.74 -13.94 -8.99
C SER A 26 -2.99 -15.45 -9.16
N ASP A 27 -3.55 -15.87 -10.30
CA ASP A 27 -3.82 -17.25 -10.67
C ASP A 27 -2.64 -17.94 -11.40
N LYS A 28 -1.58 -17.20 -11.75
CA LYS A 28 -0.40 -17.74 -12.45
C LYS A 28 0.71 -18.13 -11.48
N PRO A 29 1.65 -19.00 -11.90
CA PRO A 29 2.85 -19.30 -11.12
C PRO A 29 3.69 -18.06 -10.87
N TYR A 30 4.40 -18.04 -9.74
CA TYR A 30 5.39 -17.02 -9.42
C TYR A 30 6.48 -16.92 -10.50
N LYS A 31 7.03 -15.72 -10.68
CA LYS A 31 8.12 -15.44 -11.63
C LYS A 31 9.26 -14.75 -10.89
N LYS A 32 10.49 -14.96 -11.35
CA LYS A 32 11.69 -14.35 -10.74
C LYS A 32 11.55 -12.84 -10.63
N SER A 33 11.81 -12.30 -9.45
CA SER A 33 11.75 -10.86 -9.17
C SER A 33 12.66 -10.07 -10.10
N ALA A 34 13.84 -10.60 -10.42
CA ALA A 34 14.77 -10.00 -11.39
C ALA A 34 14.13 -9.75 -12.77
N ARG A 35 13.22 -10.63 -13.22
CA ARG A 35 12.50 -10.44 -14.49
C ARG A 35 11.51 -9.27 -14.41
N ILE A 36 10.78 -9.16 -13.31
CA ILE A 36 9.82 -8.06 -13.08
C ILE A 36 10.58 -6.73 -13.02
N VAL A 37 11.64 -6.67 -12.21
CA VAL A 37 12.45 -5.47 -12.04
C VAL A 37 13.07 -5.04 -13.36
N GLY A 38 13.61 -5.99 -14.14
CA GLY A 38 14.17 -5.73 -15.47
C GLY A 38 13.16 -5.10 -16.44
N GLU A 39 11.92 -5.59 -16.46
CA GLU A 39 10.85 -5.02 -17.29
C GLU A 39 10.51 -3.58 -16.86
N VAL A 40 10.39 -3.34 -15.55
CA VAL A 40 10.05 -2.04 -15.01
C VAL A 40 11.13 -1.00 -15.36
N ILE A 41 12.41 -1.33 -15.14
CA ILE A 41 13.50 -0.38 -15.44
C ILE A 41 13.72 -0.20 -16.93
N GLY A 42 13.52 -1.26 -17.72
CA GLY A 42 13.73 -1.24 -19.16
C GLY A 42 12.67 -0.46 -19.92
N LYS A 43 11.43 -0.39 -19.41
CA LYS A 43 10.31 0.25 -20.11
C LYS A 43 9.79 1.51 -19.46
N TYR A 44 9.74 1.57 -18.12
CA TYR A 44 8.92 2.57 -17.44
C TYR A 44 9.69 3.41 -16.41
N HIS A 45 10.72 2.87 -15.75
CA HIS A 45 11.33 3.50 -14.58
C HIS A 45 12.86 3.63 -14.74
N PRO A 46 13.37 4.74 -15.30
CA PRO A 46 14.80 4.92 -15.63
C PRO A 46 15.64 5.27 -14.37
N HIS A 47 15.57 4.40 -13.36
CA HIS A 47 16.26 4.51 -12.07
C HIS A 47 16.86 3.14 -11.70
N GLY A 48 17.63 3.11 -10.60
CA GLY A 48 18.30 1.89 -10.13
C GLY A 48 17.32 0.74 -9.83
N ASP A 49 17.76 -0.48 -10.12
CA ASP A 49 17.02 -1.72 -9.87
C ASP A 49 16.65 -1.91 -8.39
N SER A 50 17.52 -1.48 -7.47
CA SER A 50 17.33 -1.54 -6.03
C SER A 50 16.07 -0.79 -5.60
N ALA A 51 15.86 0.43 -6.10
CA ALA A 51 14.69 1.25 -5.76
C ALA A 51 13.37 0.59 -6.19
N VAL A 52 13.37 -0.07 -7.37
CA VAL A 52 12.23 -0.82 -7.87
C VAL A 52 12.00 -2.08 -7.05
N TYR A 53 13.07 -2.86 -6.82
CA TYR A 53 12.98 -4.11 -6.08
C TYR A 53 12.53 -3.89 -4.63
N GLU A 54 13.11 -2.92 -3.93
CA GLU A 54 12.72 -2.58 -2.55
C GLU A 54 11.27 -2.09 -2.48
N SER A 55 10.81 -1.31 -3.47
CA SER A 55 9.41 -0.90 -3.55
C SER A 55 8.49 -2.11 -3.74
N MET A 56 8.87 -3.06 -4.58
CA MET A 56 8.13 -4.32 -4.79
C MET A 56 8.13 -5.19 -3.52
N VAL A 57 9.27 -5.28 -2.84
CA VAL A 57 9.42 -6.04 -1.58
C VAL A 57 8.46 -5.50 -0.53
N ARG A 58 8.39 -4.18 -0.35
CA ARG A 58 7.48 -3.57 0.64
C ARG A 58 6.01 -3.86 0.34
N MET A 59 5.62 -3.89 -0.94
CA MET A 59 4.26 -4.28 -1.36
C MET A 59 3.91 -5.75 -1.08
N ALA A 60 4.91 -6.58 -0.76
CA ALA A 60 4.80 -8.01 -0.45
C ALA A 60 5.03 -8.34 1.03
N GLN A 61 5.13 -7.34 1.90
CA GLN A 61 5.32 -7.50 3.34
C GLN A 61 4.02 -7.21 4.08
N ASP A 62 3.46 -8.21 4.73
CA ASP A 62 2.20 -8.12 5.48
C ASP A 62 2.27 -7.20 6.70
N PHE A 63 3.47 -6.99 7.25
CA PHE A 63 3.74 -6.03 8.32
C PHE A 63 3.94 -4.58 7.82
N ASN A 64 4.06 -4.36 6.50
CA ASN A 64 4.18 -3.02 5.90
C ASN A 64 2.88 -2.57 5.22
N TYR A 65 2.27 -3.45 4.43
CA TYR A 65 1.03 -3.18 3.69
C TYR A 65 -0.15 -3.84 4.39
N ARG A 66 -1.18 -3.04 4.73
CA ARG A 66 -2.41 -3.56 5.33
C ARG A 66 -3.13 -4.54 4.40
N TYR A 67 -3.02 -4.33 3.08
CA TYR A 67 -3.45 -5.22 2.02
C TYR A 67 -2.35 -5.30 0.96
N MET A 68 -1.53 -6.36 1.04
CA MET A 68 -0.40 -6.58 0.13
C MET A 68 -0.82 -6.57 -1.34
N LEU A 69 -0.08 -5.82 -2.15
CA LEU A 69 -0.32 -5.70 -3.59
C LEU A 69 0.53 -6.70 -4.40
N VAL A 70 1.57 -7.26 -3.79
CA VAL A 70 2.43 -8.28 -4.40
C VAL A 70 2.41 -9.51 -3.51
N ASP A 71 2.34 -10.68 -4.14
CA ASP A 71 2.45 -11.98 -3.50
C ASP A 71 3.87 -12.48 -3.78
N GLY A 72 4.70 -12.52 -2.73
CA GLY A 72 6.11 -12.86 -2.78
C GLY A 72 6.39 -14.31 -2.35
N HIS A 73 7.28 -14.99 -3.07
CA HIS A 73 7.78 -16.32 -2.74
C HIS A 73 9.30 -16.27 -2.52
N GLY A 74 9.73 -16.74 -1.34
CA GLY A 74 11.11 -16.64 -0.84
C GLY A 74 11.23 -15.68 0.35
N ASN A 75 12.46 -15.28 0.69
CA ASN A 75 12.70 -14.34 1.79
C ASN A 75 12.47 -12.89 1.33
N PHE A 76 11.37 -12.28 1.79
CA PHE A 76 11.01 -10.88 1.56
C PHE A 76 11.28 -9.97 2.78
N GLY A 77 12.10 -10.41 3.72
CA GLY A 77 12.48 -9.66 4.92
C GLY A 77 11.58 -9.93 6.12
N SER A 78 11.89 -9.30 7.25
CA SER A 78 11.23 -9.52 8.54
C SER A 78 10.91 -8.22 9.28
N VAL A 79 10.07 -8.32 10.32
CA VAL A 79 9.76 -7.20 11.25
C VAL A 79 11.01 -6.76 12.03
N ASP A 80 11.98 -7.66 12.22
CA ASP A 80 13.23 -7.38 12.93
C ASP A 80 14.21 -6.53 12.11
N GLY A 81 13.87 -6.23 10.85
CA GLY A 81 14.66 -5.39 9.95
C GLY A 81 15.57 -6.18 9.02
N ASP A 82 15.41 -7.51 8.93
CA ASP A 82 16.13 -8.29 7.93
C ASP A 82 15.70 -7.88 6.52
N SER A 83 16.68 -7.60 5.68
CA SER A 83 16.44 -7.31 4.27
C SER A 83 15.94 -8.55 3.52
N ALA A 84 15.14 -8.33 2.48
CA ALA A 84 14.81 -9.38 1.53
C ALA A 84 16.07 -9.98 0.90
N ALA A 85 16.00 -11.26 0.52
CA ALA A 85 17.03 -11.85 -0.32
C ALA A 85 17.12 -11.10 -1.66
N ALA A 86 18.28 -11.15 -2.32
CA ALA A 86 18.46 -10.52 -3.62
C ALA A 86 17.41 -11.01 -4.65
N MET A 87 17.01 -10.13 -5.58
CA MET A 87 15.94 -10.38 -6.58
C MET A 87 16.13 -11.60 -7.49
N ARG A 88 17.33 -12.19 -7.52
CA ARG A 88 17.60 -13.46 -8.21
C ARG A 88 17.08 -14.69 -7.47
N TYR A 89 16.88 -14.58 -6.16
CA TYR A 89 16.41 -15.67 -5.30
C TYR A 89 14.91 -15.63 -5.06
N THR A 90 14.31 -14.45 -5.06
CA THR A 90 12.88 -14.27 -4.82
C THR A 90 12.07 -14.37 -6.12
N GLU A 91 10.81 -14.72 -5.95
CA GLU A 91 9.81 -14.73 -7.01
C GLU A 91 8.57 -13.95 -6.55
N ALA A 92 7.81 -13.40 -7.49
CA ALA A 92 6.61 -12.63 -7.19
C ALA A 92 5.54 -12.81 -8.26
N ARG A 93 4.30 -12.49 -7.89
CA ARG A 93 3.14 -12.28 -8.76
C ARG A 93 2.21 -11.26 -8.09
N MET A 94 1.16 -10.82 -8.78
CA MET A 94 0.21 -9.89 -8.17
C MET A 94 -0.65 -10.60 -7.12
N SER A 95 -0.92 -9.92 -6.00
CA SER A 95 -1.94 -10.37 -5.06
C SER A 95 -3.33 -10.27 -5.69
N LYS A 96 -4.30 -11.05 -5.19
CA LYS A 96 -5.68 -11.03 -5.70
C LYS A 96 -6.29 -9.63 -5.70
N ILE A 97 -6.06 -8.84 -4.65
CA ILE A 97 -6.61 -7.48 -4.52
C ILE A 97 -6.05 -6.51 -5.56
N SER A 98 -4.82 -6.71 -6.03
CA SER A 98 -4.21 -5.88 -7.09
C SER A 98 -4.92 -6.02 -8.42
N MET A 99 -5.61 -7.15 -8.65
CA MET A 99 -6.46 -7.29 -9.82
C MET A 99 -7.57 -6.24 -9.85
N GLU A 100 -8.09 -5.80 -8.70
CA GLU A 100 -9.08 -4.71 -8.62
C GLU A 100 -8.46 -3.32 -8.85
N ILE A 101 -7.15 -3.15 -8.67
CA ILE A 101 -6.45 -1.91 -9.06
C ILE A 101 -6.42 -1.78 -10.59
N LEU A 102 -6.13 -2.89 -11.28
CA LEU A 102 -5.93 -2.95 -12.73
C LEU A 102 -7.21 -3.27 -13.51
N ARG A 103 -8.31 -3.58 -12.81
CA ARG A 103 -9.56 -4.01 -13.45
C ARG A 103 -10.07 -2.94 -14.40
N ASP A 104 -10.35 -3.37 -15.63
CA ASP A 104 -10.85 -2.54 -16.73
C ASP A 104 -9.83 -1.52 -17.31
N ILE A 105 -8.53 -1.67 -17.01
CA ILE A 105 -7.48 -0.77 -17.53
C ILE A 105 -7.40 -0.73 -19.07
N THR A 106 -7.76 -1.82 -19.75
CA THR A 106 -7.77 -1.92 -21.23
C THR A 106 -9.07 -1.43 -21.88
N LYS A 107 -10.02 -0.92 -21.09
CA LYS A 107 -11.35 -0.47 -21.56
C LYS A 107 -11.45 1.05 -21.64
N ASP A 108 -10.34 1.73 -21.92
CA ASP A 108 -10.29 3.19 -22.07
C ASP A 108 -10.84 3.93 -20.83
N THR A 109 -10.50 3.42 -19.63
CA THR A 109 -10.99 3.95 -18.36
C THR A 109 -10.06 5.01 -17.74
N ILE A 110 -8.83 5.11 -18.24
CA ILE A 110 -7.79 6.01 -17.75
C ILE A 110 -6.95 6.52 -18.92
N ASP A 111 -6.34 7.69 -18.73
CA ASP A 111 -5.40 8.24 -19.69
C ASP A 111 -4.03 7.55 -19.61
N TYR A 112 -3.42 7.41 -20.78
CA TYR A 112 -2.06 6.97 -20.95
C TYR A 112 -1.16 8.11 -21.40
N GLN A 113 0.11 8.03 -21.02
CA GLN A 113 1.17 8.90 -21.50
C GLN A 113 2.28 8.07 -22.14
N ASP A 114 3.13 8.71 -22.93
CA ASP A 114 4.36 8.08 -23.40
C ASP A 114 5.30 7.86 -22.22
N ASN A 115 6.10 6.79 -22.27
CA ASN A 115 7.14 6.52 -21.29
C ASN A 115 8.32 7.51 -21.44
N TYR A 116 9.38 7.31 -20.67
CA TYR A 116 10.49 8.27 -20.58
C TYR A 116 11.29 8.47 -21.89
N ASP A 117 11.27 7.51 -22.82
CA ASP A 117 11.97 7.58 -24.11
C ASP A 117 11.03 7.57 -25.34
N GLY A 118 9.71 7.56 -25.11
CA GLY A 118 8.69 7.57 -26.16
C GLY A 118 8.47 6.25 -26.88
N SER A 119 9.11 5.16 -26.46
CA SER A 119 8.98 3.83 -27.12
C SER A 119 7.79 3.01 -26.63
N GLU A 120 7.28 3.29 -25.43
CA GLU A 120 6.20 2.55 -24.78
C GLU A 120 5.13 3.51 -24.23
N ARG A 121 3.97 2.96 -23.85
CA ARG A 121 2.88 3.71 -23.19
C ARG A 121 2.72 3.26 -21.75
N GLU A 122 2.50 4.20 -20.83
CA GLU A 122 2.25 3.90 -19.41
C GLU A 122 1.02 4.64 -18.86
N PRO A 123 0.31 4.06 -17.88
CA PRO A 123 -0.87 4.70 -17.30
C PRO A 123 -0.47 5.89 -16.42
N VAL A 124 -1.19 7.02 -16.59
CA VAL A 124 -1.03 8.19 -15.71
C VAL A 124 -1.52 7.84 -14.28
N VAL A 125 -2.61 7.07 -14.21
CA VAL A 125 -3.27 6.60 -12.99
C VAL A 125 -3.87 5.20 -13.23
N MET A 126 -4.08 4.41 -12.19
CA MET A 126 -4.80 3.14 -12.29
C MET A 126 -6.32 3.31 -12.11
N PRO A 127 -7.16 2.42 -12.66
CA PRO A 127 -8.61 2.41 -12.40
C PRO A 127 -8.98 2.36 -10.91
N SER A 128 -8.21 1.64 -10.10
CA SER A 128 -8.30 1.59 -8.64
C SER A 128 -9.73 1.39 -8.10
N ARG A 129 -10.29 0.19 -8.27
CA ARG A 129 -11.68 -0.13 -7.90
C ARG A 129 -11.94 -0.29 -6.40
N PHE A 130 -10.95 0.05 -5.57
CA PHE A 130 -11.09 0.24 -4.14
C PHE A 130 -10.22 1.43 -3.69
N PRO A 131 -10.51 2.04 -2.52
CA PRO A 131 -9.86 3.28 -2.06
C PRO A 131 -8.45 3.05 -1.50
N ASN A 132 -7.52 2.61 -2.37
CA ASN A 132 -6.18 2.14 -2.00
C ASN A 132 -5.34 3.15 -1.19
N LEU A 133 -5.47 4.46 -1.46
CA LEU A 133 -4.71 5.49 -0.72
C LEU A 133 -4.93 5.41 0.79
N LEU A 134 -6.18 5.32 1.24
CA LEU A 134 -6.51 5.25 2.67
C LEU A 134 -6.33 3.84 3.21
N VAL A 135 -6.63 2.83 2.39
CA VAL A 135 -6.53 1.42 2.77
C VAL A 135 -5.09 1.01 3.09
N ASN A 136 -4.13 1.32 2.21
CA ASN A 136 -2.72 0.98 2.44
C ASN A 136 -1.90 2.12 3.02
N GLY A 137 -2.43 3.35 3.01
CA GLY A 137 -1.68 4.53 3.45
C GLY A 137 -0.55 4.90 2.50
N ALA A 138 0.21 5.93 2.88
CA ALA A 138 1.40 6.36 2.15
C ALA A 138 2.32 7.23 3.00
N ALA A 139 3.61 6.88 3.02
CA ALA A 139 4.66 7.72 3.58
C ALA A 139 5.63 8.16 2.48
N GLY A 140 6.06 9.41 2.47
CA GLY A 140 7.03 9.90 1.49
C GLY A 140 7.55 11.30 1.78
N ILE A 141 8.84 11.50 1.53
CA ILE A 141 9.52 12.79 1.65
C ILE A 141 9.76 13.31 0.24
N ALA A 142 9.40 14.55 -0.02
CA ALA A 142 9.68 15.28 -1.25
C ALA A 142 10.56 16.51 -0.92
N VAL A 143 10.74 17.42 -1.87
CA VAL A 143 11.45 18.67 -1.65
C VAL A 143 10.47 19.70 -1.08
N GLY A 144 10.71 20.18 0.15
CA GLY A 144 9.87 21.19 0.81
C GLY A 144 8.55 20.68 1.41
N MET A 145 8.23 19.40 1.25
CA MET A 145 7.01 18.79 1.80
C MET A 145 7.17 17.27 2.03
N ALA A 146 6.30 16.70 2.85
CA ALA A 146 6.23 15.27 3.10
C ALA A 146 4.78 14.83 3.32
N THR A 147 4.52 13.54 3.18
CA THR A 147 3.23 12.90 3.46
C THR A 147 3.41 11.73 4.41
N ASN A 148 2.45 11.53 5.31
CA ASN A 148 2.35 10.36 6.16
C ASN A 148 0.86 10.06 6.43
N ILE A 149 0.29 9.17 5.62
CA ILE A 149 -1.11 8.74 5.68
C ILE A 149 -1.11 7.32 6.23
N PRO A 150 -1.76 7.05 7.38
CA PRO A 150 -1.80 5.70 7.95
C PRO A 150 -2.80 4.81 7.20
N PRO A 151 -2.63 3.48 7.25
CA PRO A 151 -3.56 2.52 6.65
C PRO A 151 -4.89 2.46 7.42
N HIS A 152 -5.94 1.98 6.75
CA HIS A 152 -7.29 1.84 7.28
C HIS A 152 -7.90 0.51 6.86
N GLN A 153 -8.95 0.10 7.55
CA GLN A 153 -9.68 -1.13 7.28
C GLN A 153 -10.50 -0.96 5.99
N LEU A 154 -10.42 -1.92 5.06
CA LEU A 154 -11.03 -1.82 3.72
C LEU A 154 -12.56 -1.65 3.73
N GLY A 155 -13.26 -2.45 4.53
CA GLY A 155 -14.70 -2.37 4.73
C GLY A 155 -15.14 -1.02 5.30
N GLU A 156 -14.47 -0.53 6.36
CA GLU A 156 -14.77 0.77 6.97
C GLU A 156 -14.63 1.92 5.95
N ILE A 157 -13.57 1.91 5.13
CA ILE A 157 -13.40 2.93 4.08
C ILE A 157 -14.45 2.77 2.98
N ILE A 158 -14.82 1.56 2.57
CA ILE A 158 -15.90 1.35 1.60
C ILE A 158 -17.24 1.86 2.17
N ASP A 159 -17.55 1.55 3.43
CA ASP A 159 -18.76 2.02 4.11
C ASP A 159 -18.78 3.56 4.20
N GLY A 160 -17.64 4.20 4.47
CA GLY A 160 -17.51 5.65 4.41
C GLY A 160 -17.73 6.22 3.00
N VAL A 161 -17.20 5.59 1.96
CA VAL A 161 -17.44 6.00 0.57
C VAL A 161 -18.93 5.88 0.20
N LEU A 162 -19.58 4.80 0.61
CA LEU A 162 -21.03 4.61 0.42
C LEU A 162 -21.83 5.69 1.17
N ALA A 163 -21.47 5.99 2.42
CA ALA A 163 -22.12 7.05 3.20
C ALA A 163 -22.00 8.43 2.54
N VAL A 164 -20.82 8.79 2.00
CA VAL A 164 -20.64 10.03 1.20
C VAL A 164 -21.50 10.02 -0.07
N SER A 165 -21.63 8.87 -0.73
CA SER A 165 -22.42 8.76 -1.96
C SER A 165 -23.92 8.96 -1.73
N GLU A 166 -24.42 8.59 -0.54
CA GLU A 166 -25.83 8.77 -0.15
C GLU A 166 -26.08 10.17 0.43
N ASN A 167 -25.10 10.74 1.12
CA ASN A 167 -25.16 12.07 1.70
C ASN A 167 -23.89 12.89 1.37
N PRO A 168 -23.92 13.73 0.31
CA PRO A 168 -22.79 14.58 -0.06
C PRO A 168 -22.39 15.61 1.01
N ASP A 169 -23.30 15.95 1.94
CA ASP A 169 -23.07 16.91 3.02
C ASP A 169 -22.64 16.23 4.35
N ILE A 170 -22.36 14.92 4.32
CA ILE A 170 -21.94 14.17 5.50
C ILE A 170 -20.69 14.80 6.14
N THR A 171 -20.75 14.98 7.44
CA THR A 171 -19.70 15.63 8.21
C THR A 171 -18.60 14.65 8.62
N ILE A 172 -17.40 15.17 8.93
CA ILE A 172 -16.31 14.33 9.45
C ILE A 172 -16.72 13.56 10.72
N PRO A 173 -17.40 14.16 11.72
CA PRO A 173 -17.89 13.41 12.88
C PRO A 173 -18.82 12.24 12.52
N GLU A 174 -19.69 12.41 11.52
CA GLU A 174 -20.58 11.32 11.05
C GLU A 174 -19.80 10.23 10.32
N LEU A 175 -18.83 10.61 9.47
CA LEU A 175 -17.93 9.64 8.83
C LEU A 175 -17.09 8.86 9.85
N MET A 176 -16.74 9.47 10.98
CA MET A 176 -15.99 8.80 12.04
C MET A 176 -16.77 7.70 12.77
N GLU A 177 -18.11 7.66 12.64
CA GLU A 177 -18.91 6.56 13.17
C GLU A 177 -18.73 5.27 12.35
N VAL A 178 -18.39 5.39 11.06
CA VAL A 178 -18.09 4.26 10.16
C VAL A 178 -16.59 4.05 9.91
N ILE A 179 -15.78 5.11 10.01
CA ILE A 179 -14.31 5.07 9.93
C ILE A 179 -13.73 5.53 11.29
N PRO A 180 -13.67 4.64 12.29
CA PRO A 180 -13.27 5.00 13.66
C PRO A 180 -11.81 5.45 13.78
N GLY A 181 -10.94 5.03 12.87
CA GLY A 181 -9.51 5.35 12.92
C GLY A 181 -8.65 4.51 11.97
N PRO A 182 -7.33 4.70 12.02
CA PRO A 182 -6.38 3.83 11.31
C PRO A 182 -6.41 2.39 11.79
N ASP A 183 -6.09 1.46 10.88
CA ASP A 183 -5.98 0.02 11.13
C ASP A 183 -4.62 -0.48 10.61
N PHE A 184 -3.66 -0.67 11.52
CA PHE A 184 -2.29 -1.01 11.17
C PHE A 184 -2.13 -2.51 10.90
N PRO A 185 -1.34 -2.92 9.90
CA PRO A 185 -1.04 -4.33 9.65
C PRO A 185 -0.39 -5.03 10.86
N THR A 186 0.35 -4.29 11.67
CA THR A 186 1.02 -4.76 12.89
C THR A 186 0.12 -4.72 14.14
N ALA A 187 -1.16 -4.37 13.97
CA ALA A 187 -2.11 -4.17 15.05
C ALA A 187 -1.59 -3.15 16.10
N GLY A 188 -1.65 -3.51 17.38
CA GLY A 188 -1.35 -2.62 18.50
C GLY A 188 -2.59 -1.91 19.06
N GLN A 189 -2.37 -0.84 19.81
CA GLN A 189 -3.43 -0.04 20.44
C GLN A 189 -3.24 1.43 20.11
N ILE A 190 -4.31 2.10 19.69
CA ILE A 190 -4.31 3.56 19.57
C ILE A 190 -4.84 4.17 20.88
N LEU A 191 -4.10 5.14 21.43
CA LEU A 191 -4.46 5.79 22.69
C LEU A 191 -5.31 7.04 22.44
N GLY A 192 -6.60 6.92 22.70
CA GLY A 192 -7.56 8.02 22.55
C GLY A 192 -7.94 8.32 21.09
N ARG A 193 -8.89 9.26 20.90
CA ARG A 193 -9.46 9.60 19.59
C ARG A 193 -9.20 11.04 19.13
N SER A 194 -8.67 11.91 20.00
CA SER A 194 -8.46 13.33 19.68
C SER A 194 -7.47 13.53 18.53
N GLY A 195 -6.41 12.73 18.47
CA GLY A 195 -5.43 12.73 17.39
C GLY A 195 -6.01 12.33 16.04
N ILE A 196 -6.88 11.31 16.04
CA ILE A 196 -7.58 10.83 14.85
C ILE A 196 -8.51 11.92 14.32
N ARG A 197 -9.38 12.48 15.18
CA ARG A 197 -10.32 13.54 14.80
C ARG A 197 -9.60 14.72 14.15
N LYS A 198 -8.54 15.22 14.79
CA LYS A 198 -7.75 16.33 14.25
C LYS A 198 -7.11 16.00 12.90
N ALA A 199 -6.61 14.76 12.74
CA ALA A 199 -6.04 14.30 11.48
C ALA A 199 -7.08 14.28 10.35
N TYR A 200 -8.30 13.82 10.61
CA TYR A 200 -9.36 13.78 9.60
C TYR A 200 -9.91 15.18 9.26
N GLU A 201 -10.09 16.05 10.26
CA GLU A 201 -10.62 17.40 10.03
C GLU A 201 -9.63 18.34 9.31
N SER A 202 -8.31 18.16 9.51
CA SER A 202 -7.30 19.11 9.05
C SER A 202 -6.20 18.52 8.15
N GLY A 203 -6.21 17.20 7.94
CA GLY A 203 -5.11 16.47 7.29
C GLY A 203 -3.85 16.34 8.15
N ARG A 204 -3.83 16.85 9.40
CA ARG A 204 -2.68 16.81 10.30
C ARG A 204 -3.08 16.50 11.74
N GLY A 205 -2.55 15.41 12.30
CA GLY A 205 -2.76 15.04 13.70
C GLY A 205 -1.64 14.15 14.21
N SER A 206 -1.58 13.99 15.53
CA SER A 206 -0.64 13.08 16.19
C SER A 206 -1.44 11.94 16.81
N ILE A 207 -1.14 10.71 16.41
CA ILE A 207 -1.81 9.49 16.89
C ILE A 207 -0.77 8.68 17.68
N THR A 208 -1.07 8.42 18.96
CA THR A 208 -0.18 7.63 19.81
C THR A 208 -0.53 6.15 19.67
N ILE A 209 0.44 5.37 19.20
CA ILE A 209 0.34 3.92 19.05
C ILE A 209 1.13 3.27 20.19
N ARG A 210 0.56 2.24 20.81
CA ARG A 210 1.15 1.47 21.91
C ARG A 210 1.13 -0.02 21.57
N ALA A 211 2.21 -0.72 21.90
CA ALA A 211 2.26 -2.18 21.79
C ALA A 211 1.25 -2.83 22.73
N LYS A 212 0.64 -3.93 22.29
CA LYS A 212 -0.14 -4.79 23.19
C LYS A 212 0.85 -5.58 24.05
N ALA A 213 0.79 -5.39 25.35
CA ALA A 213 1.64 -6.06 26.33
C ALA A 213 0.77 -6.60 27.46
N GLU A 214 1.15 -7.76 27.99
CA GLU A 214 0.51 -8.40 29.14
C GLU A 214 1.58 -8.63 30.21
N ILE A 215 1.20 -8.54 31.49
CA ILE A 215 2.11 -8.85 32.59
C ILE A 215 1.77 -10.25 33.08
N GLU A 216 2.68 -11.19 32.90
CA GLU A 216 2.54 -12.57 33.38
C GLU A 216 3.29 -12.76 34.69
N GLN A 217 2.64 -13.41 35.66
CA GLN A 217 3.28 -13.81 36.91
C GLN A 217 3.86 -15.23 36.78
N THR A 218 5.18 -15.36 36.98
CA THR A 218 5.86 -16.66 36.97
C THR A 218 5.57 -17.46 38.23
N SER A 219 5.82 -18.77 38.20
CA SER A 219 5.72 -19.66 39.36
C SER A 219 6.61 -19.25 40.54
N SER A 220 7.68 -18.49 40.28
CA SER A 220 8.56 -17.92 41.30
C SER A 220 8.03 -16.63 41.94
N GLY A 221 6.85 -16.16 41.53
CA GLY A 221 6.25 -14.89 41.95
C GLY A 221 6.77 -13.65 41.21
N LYS A 222 7.80 -13.78 40.36
CA LYS A 222 8.34 -12.68 39.55
C LYS A 222 7.42 -12.36 38.37
N GLU A 223 7.29 -11.08 38.04
CA GLU A 223 6.56 -10.59 36.87
C GLU A 223 7.46 -10.57 35.62
N ARG A 224 6.86 -10.82 34.46
CA ARG A 224 7.47 -10.63 33.13
C ARG A 224 6.45 -10.04 32.16
N ILE A 225 6.95 -9.41 31.09
CA ILE A 225 6.15 -8.99 29.92
C ILE A 225 6.39 -10.00 28.81
#